data_AF-A0A507R117-F1
#
_entry.id   AF-A0A507R117-F1
#
_cell.length_a   1.000
_cell.length_b   1.000
_cell.length_c   1.000
_cell.angle_alpha   90.00
_cell.angle_beta   90.00
_cell.angle_gamma   90.00
#
_symmetry.space_group_name_H-M   'P 1'
#
loop_
_entity.id
_entity.type
_entity.pdbx_description
1 polymer ?
#
loop_
_entity_poly.entity_id
_entity_poly.type
_entity_poly.pdbx_seq_one_letter_code
_entity_poly.pdbx_strand_id
1 'polypeptide(L)'
;MYRELQAKILRSPPFTDTNTLISTHHCMHLLVSYLRHTVPPDESGEFDDSWIGSLLTVSPLLRIVEFFSAEIGDGGSQRTQRKDFMYNFHNDIETNERDDMNSLVFEPNPNSHIHASVSDVWFDVAREELGSRKAVPHHMEKVWVWEGVPILFGCRHCGDDSRGWCA
;
A
#
# COMPACT_ATOMS: atom_id res chain seq x y z
N MET A 1 -9.52 12.18 -3.83
CA MET A 1 -9.67 10.80 -3.31
C MET A 1 -10.96 10.64 -2.51
N TYR A 2 -11.66 9.51 -2.66
CA TYR A 2 -13.01 9.26 -2.13
C TYR A 2 -13.02 8.94 -0.61
N ARG A 3 -12.69 9.93 0.23
CA ARG A 3 -12.58 9.78 1.69
C ARG A 3 -13.82 9.18 2.35
N GLU A 4 -15.01 9.60 1.96
CA GLU A 4 -16.26 9.06 2.51
C GLU A 4 -16.45 7.57 2.18
N LEU A 5 -16.10 7.18 0.96
CA LEU A 5 -16.18 5.78 0.53
C LEU A 5 -15.15 4.93 1.29
N GLN A 6 -13.92 5.41 1.42
CA GLN A 6 -12.89 4.73 2.21
C GLN A 6 -13.34 4.52 3.67
N ALA A 7 -13.90 5.55 4.31
CA ALA A 7 -14.44 5.44 5.65
C ALA A 7 -15.59 4.43 5.73
N LYS A 8 -16.47 4.40 4.72
CA LYS A 8 -17.55 3.41 4.62
C LYS A 8 -17.01 1.98 4.51
N ILE A 9 -15.97 1.76 3.71
CA ILE A 9 -15.30 0.46 3.58
C ILE A 9 -14.76 0.01 4.93
N LEU A 10 -14.01 0.87 5.65
CA LEU A 10 -13.43 0.52 6.95
C LEU A 10 -14.47 0.25 8.05
N ARG A 11 -15.70 0.75 7.88
CA ARG A 11 -16.83 0.51 8.80
C ARG A 11 -17.72 -0.67 8.37
N SER A 12 -17.37 -1.35 7.28
CA SER A 12 -18.09 -2.52 6.77
C SER A 12 -17.26 -3.81 7.01
N PRO A 13 -17.89 -5.00 7.02
CA PRO A 13 -17.15 -6.25 7.07
C PRO A 13 -16.14 -6.35 5.91
N PRO A 14 -14.93 -6.89 6.15
CA PRO A 14 -14.48 -7.54 7.38
C PRO A 14 -13.91 -6.57 8.44
N PHE A 15 -13.77 -5.28 8.11
CA PHE A 15 -13.12 -4.28 8.97
C PHE A 15 -13.97 -3.82 10.16
N THR A 16 -15.19 -4.33 10.33
CA THR A 16 -15.94 -4.20 11.59
C THR A 16 -15.21 -4.86 12.76
N ASP A 17 -14.41 -5.90 12.49
CA ASP A 17 -13.48 -6.45 13.46
C ASP A 17 -12.23 -5.56 13.56
N THR A 18 -11.93 -5.10 14.78
CA THR A 18 -10.80 -4.20 15.03
C THR A 18 -9.46 -4.90 14.84
N ASN A 19 -9.36 -6.19 15.16
CA ASN A 19 -8.12 -6.94 14.94
C ASN A 19 -7.83 -7.06 13.45
N THR A 20 -8.82 -7.42 12.64
CA THR A 20 -8.69 -7.46 11.17
C THR A 20 -8.24 -6.11 10.59
N LEU A 21 -8.77 -4.99 11.10
CA LEU A 21 -8.34 -3.65 10.69
C LEU A 21 -6.87 -3.37 11.06
N ILE A 22 -6.46 -3.72 12.29
CA ILE A 22 -5.08 -3.56 12.76
C ILE A 22 -4.12 -4.39 11.91
N SER A 23 -4.40 -5.69 11.73
CA SER A 23 -3.55 -6.59 10.94
C SER A 23 -3.41 -6.10 9.50
N THR A 24 -4.51 -5.64 8.88
CA THR A 24 -4.48 -5.08 7.53
C THR A 24 -3.67 -3.79 7.48
N HIS A 25 -3.80 -2.93 8.49
CA HIS A 25 -3.01 -1.70 8.61
C HIS A 25 -1.50 -1.99 8.70
N HIS A 26 -1.09 -3.01 9.45
CA HIS A 26 0.31 -3.43 9.52
C HIS A 26 0.79 -4.08 8.23
N CYS A 27 -0.01 -4.92 7.59
CA CYS A 27 0.32 -5.49 6.28
C CYS A 27 0.52 -4.41 5.21
N MET A 28 -0.31 -3.37 5.20
CA MET A 28 -0.14 -2.23 4.28
C MET A 28 1.16 -1.45 4.57
N HIS A 29 1.51 -1.26 5.85
CA HIS A 29 2.79 -0.67 6.22
C HIS A 29 3.98 -1.50 5.74
N LEU A 30 3.93 -2.82 5.94
CA LEU A 30 4.96 -3.75 5.51
C LEU A 30 5.11 -3.75 3.98
N LEU A 31 3.98 -3.82 3.25
CA LEU A 31 3.96 -3.77 1.79
C LEU A 31 4.63 -2.50 1.25
N VAL A 32 4.20 -1.33 1.73
CA VAL A 32 4.78 -0.04 1.30
C VAL A 32 6.25 0.06 1.69
N SER A 33 6.64 -0.44 2.86
CA SER A 33 8.05 -0.51 3.26
C SER A 33 8.85 -1.31 2.24
N TYR A 34 8.41 -2.51 1.86
CA TYR A 34 9.12 -3.31 0.86
C TYR A 34 9.20 -2.64 -0.52
N LEU A 35 8.12 -2.01 -0.99
CA LEU A 35 8.12 -1.27 -2.25
C LEU A 35 9.11 -0.09 -2.23
N ARG A 36 9.28 0.60 -1.10
CA ARG A 36 10.30 1.64 -0.97
C ARG A 36 11.72 1.10 -1.03
N HIS A 37 11.98 -0.05 -0.41
CA HIS A 37 13.31 -0.66 -0.37
C HIS A 37 13.78 -1.20 -1.73
N THR A 38 12.89 -1.38 -2.70
CA THR A 38 13.27 -1.76 -4.08
C THR A 38 13.81 -0.59 -4.91
N VAL A 39 13.59 0.65 -4.48
CA VAL A 39 14.16 1.83 -5.14
C VAL A 39 15.50 2.16 -4.46
N PRO A 40 16.61 2.29 -5.21
CA PRO A 40 17.88 2.74 -4.63
C PRO A 40 17.66 4.09 -3.92
N PRO A 41 18.26 4.32 -2.75
CA PRO A 41 18.17 5.62 -2.10
C PRO A 41 18.80 6.67 -3.03
N ASP A 42 17.99 7.59 -3.57
CA ASP A 42 18.51 8.73 -4.33
C ASP A 42 19.36 9.59 -3.39
N GLU A 43 20.49 10.11 -3.89
CA GLU A 43 21.55 10.72 -3.08
C GLU A 43 21.14 12.00 -2.31
N SER A 44 19.90 12.49 -2.37
CA SER A 44 19.46 13.68 -1.59
C SER A 44 17.97 14.06 -1.70
N GLY A 45 17.09 13.22 -2.25
CA GLY A 45 15.67 13.55 -2.46
C GLY A 45 14.72 13.05 -1.36
N GLU A 46 13.56 13.70 -1.20
CA GLU A 46 12.39 13.05 -0.58
C GLU A 46 12.05 11.78 -1.40
N PHE A 47 11.70 10.68 -0.74
CA PHE A 47 11.23 9.48 -1.44
C PHE A 47 9.98 9.83 -2.25
N ASP A 48 10.08 9.80 -3.57
CA ASP A 48 8.91 9.92 -4.43
C ASP A 48 8.11 8.61 -4.36
N ASP A 49 7.20 8.57 -3.41
CA ASP A 49 6.28 7.45 -3.21
C ASP A 49 5.07 7.51 -4.15
N SER A 50 4.99 8.49 -5.04
CA SER A 50 3.79 8.70 -5.86
C SER A 50 3.47 7.50 -6.76
N TRP A 51 4.48 6.81 -7.27
CA TRP A 51 4.30 5.60 -8.07
C TRP A 51 3.72 4.44 -7.26
N ILE A 52 4.06 4.32 -5.96
CA ILE A 52 3.46 3.34 -5.04
C ILE A 52 1.99 3.69 -4.86
N GLY A 53 1.69 4.98 -4.69
CA GLY A 53 0.33 5.48 -4.60
C GLY A 53 -0.49 5.09 -5.82
N SER A 54 0.02 5.35 -7.03
CA SER A 54 -0.61 4.95 -8.29
C SER A 54 -0.75 3.43 -8.39
N LEU A 55 0.30 2.65 -8.08
CA LEU A 55 0.26 1.19 -8.09
C LEU A 55 -0.85 0.61 -7.19
N LEU A 56 -1.10 1.23 -6.03
CA LEU A 56 -2.12 0.76 -5.09
C LEU A 56 -3.54 1.25 -5.42
N THR A 57 -3.70 2.24 -6.30
CA THR A 57 -5.01 2.84 -6.63
C THR A 57 -5.51 2.48 -8.03
N VAL A 58 -4.63 2.45 -9.03
CA VAL A 58 -5.01 2.28 -10.44
C VAL A 58 -4.80 0.86 -10.95
N SER A 59 -3.92 0.10 -10.30
CA SER A 59 -3.57 -1.25 -10.74
C SER A 59 -4.28 -2.34 -9.92
N PRO A 60 -4.57 -3.50 -10.51
CA PRO A 60 -5.03 -4.67 -9.76
C PRO A 60 -3.93 -5.17 -8.82
N LEU A 61 -4.31 -5.83 -7.73
CA LEU A 61 -3.35 -6.44 -6.77
C LEU A 61 -2.35 -7.40 -7.42
N LEU A 62 -2.72 -8.03 -8.54
CA LEU A 62 -1.81 -8.87 -9.34
C LEU A 62 -0.56 -8.09 -9.78
N ARG A 63 -0.67 -6.78 -10.02
CA ARG A 63 0.45 -5.95 -10.45
C ARG A 63 1.54 -5.83 -9.39
N ILE A 64 1.19 -5.94 -8.10
CA ILE A 64 2.16 -5.99 -6.99
C ILE A 64 2.98 -7.28 -7.09
N VAL A 65 2.35 -8.41 -7.46
CA VAL A 65 3.06 -9.68 -7.65
C VAL A 65 3.99 -9.60 -8.86
N GLU A 66 3.51 -9.03 -9.97
CA GLU A 66 4.35 -8.78 -11.15
C GLU A 66 5.55 -7.90 -10.82
N PHE A 67 5.36 -6.86 -9.99
CA PHE A 67 6.46 -6.02 -9.52
C PHE A 67 7.52 -6.82 -8.76
N PHE A 68 7.13 -7.60 -7.75
CA PHE A 68 8.10 -8.38 -6.98
C PHE A 68 8.78 -9.47 -7.81
N SER A 69 8.06 -10.09 -8.77
CA SER A 69 8.67 -11.01 -9.73
C SER A 69 9.73 -10.31 -10.58
N ALA A 70 9.44 -9.10 -11.07
CA ALA A 70 10.37 -8.30 -11.85
C ALA A 70 11.60 -7.83 -11.04
N GLU A 71 11.45 -7.57 -9.74
CA GLU A 71 12.54 -7.10 -8.88
C GLU A 71 13.43 -8.21 -8.34
N ILE A 72 12.86 -9.32 -7.87
CA ILE A 72 13.64 -10.43 -7.28
C ILE A 72 14.16 -11.38 -8.38
N GLY A 73 13.41 -11.51 -9.49
CA GLY A 73 13.61 -12.54 -10.50
C GLY A 73 13.12 -13.91 -10.02
N ASP A 74 12.42 -14.63 -10.89
CA ASP A 74 11.84 -15.96 -10.59
C ASP A 74 12.53 -17.10 -11.37
N GLY A 75 13.74 -16.84 -11.88
CA GLY A 75 14.50 -17.76 -12.74
C GLY A 75 14.34 -17.51 -14.25
N GLY A 76 13.47 -16.57 -14.64
CA GLY A 76 13.36 -16.08 -16.02
C GLY A 76 14.28 -14.89 -16.37
N SER A 77 14.00 -14.26 -17.52
CA SER A 77 14.67 -13.01 -17.92
C SER A 77 14.08 -11.83 -17.14
N GLN A 78 14.77 -11.41 -16.07
CA GLN A 78 14.39 -10.25 -15.25
C GLN A 78 14.19 -8.98 -16.10
N ARG A 79 15.01 -8.79 -17.14
CA ARG A 79 14.87 -7.68 -18.08
C ARG A 79 13.51 -7.70 -18.79
N THR A 80 13.04 -8.89 -19.18
CA THR A 80 11.73 -9.04 -19.84
C THR A 80 10.61 -8.75 -18.85
N GLN A 81 10.70 -9.28 -17.63
CA GLN A 81 9.71 -9.07 -16.57
C GLN A 81 9.58 -7.60 -16.18
N ARG A 82 10.70 -6.89 -16.00
CA ARG A 82 10.69 -5.44 -15.77
C ARG A 82 10.02 -4.68 -16.90
N LYS A 83 10.32 -5.04 -18.14
CA LYS A 83 9.70 -4.40 -19.32
C LYS A 83 8.19 -4.67 -19.38
N ASP A 84 7.76 -5.91 -19.11
CA ASP A 84 6.35 -6.29 -19.14
C ASP A 84 5.58 -5.62 -17.99
N PHE A 85 6.16 -5.57 -16.77
CA PHE A 85 5.63 -4.81 -15.65
C PHE A 85 5.46 -3.33 -16.00
N MET A 86 6.49 -2.69 -16.53
CA MET A 86 6.45 -1.27 -16.93
C MET A 86 5.37 -0.99 -17.97
N TYR A 87 5.27 -1.85 -18.99
CA TYR A 87 4.26 -1.72 -20.03
C TYR A 87 2.84 -1.86 -19.47
N ASN A 88 2.61 -2.91 -18.69
CA ASN A 88 1.30 -3.14 -18.11
C ASN A 88 0.94 -2.01 -17.13
N PHE A 89 1.90 -1.52 -16.34
CA PHE A 89 1.65 -0.48 -15.31
C PHE A 89 1.30 0.85 -15.96
N HIS A 90 2.00 1.19 -17.04
CA HIS A 90 1.64 2.33 -17.86
C HIS A 90 0.24 2.20 -18.46
N ASN A 91 -0.12 1.02 -18.97
CA ASN A 91 -1.45 0.77 -19.53
C ASN A 91 -2.57 0.88 -18.47
N ASP A 92 -2.33 0.44 -17.23
CA ASP A 92 -3.30 0.62 -16.15
C ASP A 92 -3.54 2.11 -15.84
N ILE A 93 -2.46 2.91 -15.78
CA ILE A 93 -2.54 4.36 -15.59
C ILE A 93 -3.36 4.99 -16.72
N GLU A 94 -3.00 4.72 -17.99
CA GLU A 94 -3.73 5.28 -19.15
C GLU A 94 -5.20 4.86 -19.16
N THR A 95 -5.49 3.60 -18.82
CA THR A 95 -6.87 3.10 -18.81
C THR A 95 -7.69 3.79 -17.71
N ASN A 96 -7.12 3.94 -16.51
CA ASN A 96 -7.78 4.66 -15.42
C ASN A 96 -8.02 6.13 -15.78
N GLU A 97 -7.03 6.81 -16.39
CA GLU A 97 -7.19 8.19 -16.85
C GLU A 97 -8.30 8.34 -17.89
N ARG A 98 -8.39 7.38 -18.84
CA ARG A 98 -9.47 7.37 -19.83
C ARG A 98 -10.83 7.12 -19.18
N ASP A 99 -10.92 6.24 -18.18
CA ASP A 99 -12.15 5.99 -17.45
C ASP A 99 -12.59 7.23 -16.64
N ASP A 100 -11.67 7.92 -15.98
CA ASP A 100 -11.95 9.19 -15.29
C ASP A 100 -12.40 10.28 -16.29
N MET A 101 -11.75 10.37 -17.45
CA MET A 101 -12.17 11.28 -18.52
C MET A 101 -13.52 10.90 -19.15
N ASN A 102 -13.84 9.61 -19.25
CA ASN A 102 -15.15 9.13 -19.72
C ASN A 102 -16.24 9.30 -18.65
N SER A 103 -15.85 9.31 -17.37
CA SER A 103 -16.71 9.63 -16.23
C SER A 103 -17.15 11.10 -16.21
N LEU A 104 -16.52 12.00 -16.99
CA LEU A 104 -16.88 13.43 -17.13
C LEU A 104 -18.28 13.71 -17.71
N VAL A 105 -19.08 12.68 -18.00
CA VAL A 105 -20.55 12.82 -18.15
C VAL A 105 -21.23 13.09 -16.78
N PHE A 106 -20.51 12.83 -15.68
CA PHE A 106 -20.80 13.22 -14.30
C PHE A 106 -19.66 14.12 -13.78
N GLU A 107 -19.96 15.07 -12.90
CA GLU A 107 -19.14 16.26 -12.62
C GLU A 107 -17.62 16.00 -12.37
N PRO A 108 -16.72 16.87 -12.87
CA PRO A 108 -15.27 16.71 -12.71
C PRO A 108 -14.83 16.99 -11.26
N ASN A 109 -13.93 16.16 -10.72
CA ASN A 109 -13.19 16.49 -9.51
C ASN A 109 -11.90 17.26 -9.89
N PRO A 110 -11.70 18.53 -9.48
CA PRO A 110 -10.59 19.37 -9.97
C PRO A 110 -9.17 18.99 -9.52
N ASN A 111 -9.01 17.94 -8.70
CA ASN A 111 -7.74 17.64 -8.00
C ASN A 111 -7.12 16.28 -8.38
N SER A 112 -7.34 15.77 -9.59
CA SER A 112 -6.74 14.51 -10.07
C SER A 112 -5.26 14.68 -10.46
N HIS A 113 -4.41 14.98 -9.49
CA HIS A 113 -3.03 14.53 -9.61
C HIS A 113 -3.03 13.01 -9.44
N ILE A 114 -2.77 12.28 -10.53
CA ILE A 114 -2.66 10.81 -10.65
C ILE A 114 -1.65 10.20 -9.66
N HIS A 115 -0.86 11.06 -9.03
CA HIS A 115 0.03 10.78 -7.92
C HIS A 115 -0.73 10.89 -6.59
N ALA A 116 -1.56 9.88 -6.28
CA ALA A 116 -2.13 9.77 -4.95
C ALA A 116 -0.99 9.63 -3.94
N SER A 117 -0.95 10.50 -2.92
CA SER A 117 -0.03 10.28 -1.80
C SER A 117 -0.30 8.90 -1.20
N VAL A 118 0.74 8.10 -0.96
CA VAL A 118 0.56 6.74 -0.40
C VAL A 118 -0.23 6.77 0.90
N SER A 119 -0.02 7.81 1.74
CA SER A 119 -0.76 8.01 2.99
C SER A 119 -2.26 8.03 2.79
N ASP A 120 -2.66 8.55 1.65
CA ASP A 120 -3.98 9.02 1.29
C ASP A 120 -4.81 7.81 0.75
N VAL A 121 -4.12 6.75 0.27
CA VAL A 121 -4.71 5.48 -0.20
C VAL A 121 -5.38 4.68 0.91
N TRP A 122 -4.70 4.52 2.06
CA TRP A 122 -5.16 3.66 3.16
C TRP A 122 -4.84 4.23 4.55
N PHE A 123 -3.64 4.81 4.73
CA PHE A 123 -3.08 5.03 6.07
C PHE A 123 -3.80 6.11 6.87
N ASP A 124 -4.18 7.21 6.25
CA ASP A 124 -4.82 8.32 6.96
C ASP A 124 -6.23 7.95 7.42
N VAL A 125 -7.04 7.38 6.52
CA VAL A 125 -8.40 6.95 6.85
C VAL A 125 -8.41 5.78 7.84
N ALA A 126 -7.45 4.85 7.72
CA ALA A 126 -7.28 3.78 8.71
C ALA A 126 -6.86 4.33 10.08
N ARG A 127 -5.97 5.33 10.11
CA ARG A 127 -5.54 5.97 11.37
C ARG A 127 -6.69 6.69 12.06
N GLU A 128 -7.50 7.43 11.30
CA GLU A 128 -8.70 8.09 11.82
C GLU A 128 -9.68 7.07 12.41
N GLU A 129 -9.93 5.96 11.70
CA GLU A 129 -10.84 4.91 12.17
C GLU A 129 -10.28 4.12 13.37
N LEU A 130 -8.98 3.83 13.41
CA LEU A 130 -8.34 3.22 14.60
C LEU A 130 -8.41 4.17 15.81
N GLY A 131 -8.24 5.47 15.59
CA GLY A 131 -8.41 6.50 16.62
C GLY A 131 -9.85 6.59 17.13
N SER A 132 -10.84 6.56 16.24
CA SER A 132 -12.26 6.60 16.61
C SER A 132 -12.67 5.39 17.46
N ARG A 133 -12.07 4.23 17.20
CA ARG A 133 -12.26 2.99 17.96
C ARG A 133 -11.47 2.92 19.27
N LYS A 134 -10.61 3.91 19.55
CA LYS A 134 -9.67 3.89 20.68
C LYS A 134 -8.75 2.66 20.64
N ALA A 135 -8.37 2.23 19.44
CA ALA A 135 -7.52 1.06 19.20
C ALA A 135 -6.02 1.43 19.14
N VAL A 136 -5.64 2.54 19.78
CA VAL A 136 -4.25 3.02 19.87
C VAL A 136 -3.94 3.26 21.35
N PRO A 137 -2.84 2.70 21.91
CA PRO A 137 -1.88 1.82 21.25
C PRO A 137 -2.43 0.41 20.98
N HIS A 138 -1.80 -0.29 20.05
CA HIS A 138 -2.09 -1.71 19.74
C HIS A 138 -0.79 -2.53 19.69
N HIS A 139 -0.91 -3.86 19.61
CA HIS A 139 0.26 -4.75 19.54
C HIS A 139 0.85 -4.78 18.14
N MET A 140 2.14 -5.10 18.00
CA MET A 140 2.76 -5.45 16.72
C MET A 140 2.27 -6.82 16.27
N GLU A 141 2.31 -7.07 14.96
CA GLU A 141 2.12 -8.41 14.42
C GLU A 141 3.39 -9.23 14.56
N LYS A 142 3.22 -10.53 14.80
CA LYS A 142 4.32 -11.48 14.96
C LYS A 142 4.12 -12.67 14.03
N VAL A 143 4.98 -12.78 13.02
CA VAL A 143 4.98 -13.90 12.09
C VAL A 143 6.25 -14.71 12.29
N TRP A 144 6.10 -16.02 12.45
CA TRP A 144 7.22 -16.94 12.57
C TRP A 144 7.70 -17.34 11.18
N VAL A 145 8.94 -16.97 10.85
CA VAL A 145 9.60 -17.44 9.62
C VAL A 145 10.46 -18.67 9.90
N TRP A 146 11.10 -19.19 8.85
CA TRP A 146 11.92 -20.40 8.88
C TRP A 146 12.93 -20.36 10.04
N GLU A 147 13.11 -21.52 10.69
CA GLU A 147 13.92 -21.73 11.91
C GLU A 147 13.43 -21.02 13.19
N GLY A 148 12.16 -20.61 13.25
CA GLY A 148 11.56 -20.12 14.49
C GLY A 148 12.01 -18.71 14.86
N VAL A 149 12.54 -17.95 13.91
CA VAL A 149 12.83 -16.53 14.08
C VAL A 149 11.53 -15.74 13.89
N PRO A 150 11.08 -14.95 14.88
CA PRO A 150 9.91 -14.10 14.70
C PRO A 150 10.27 -12.81 13.97
N ILE A 151 9.54 -12.49 12.91
CA ILE A 151 9.50 -11.16 12.31
C ILE A 151 8.40 -10.37 13.00
N LEU A 152 8.75 -9.19 13.52
CA LEU A 152 7.81 -8.23 14.05
C LEU A 152 7.58 -7.14 13.02
N PHE A 153 6.33 -6.82 12.73
CA PHE A 153 5.97 -5.68 11.88
C PHE A 153 4.78 -4.96 12.49
N GLY A 154 4.72 -3.65 12.26
CA GLY A 154 3.74 -2.81 12.92
C GLY A 154 3.72 -1.41 12.33
N CYS A 155 3.19 -0.46 13.10
CA CYS A 155 3.26 0.95 12.77
C CYS A 155 3.72 1.75 14.00
N ARG A 156 3.96 3.05 13.81
CA ARG A 156 4.41 3.97 14.88
C ARG A 156 3.45 4.10 16.07
N HIS A 157 2.26 3.51 15.99
CA HIS A 157 1.24 3.52 17.05
C HIS A 157 1.18 2.20 17.82
N CYS A 158 2.07 1.25 17.51
CA CYS A 158 2.24 0.04 18.32
C CYS A 158 2.90 0.37 19.67
N GLY A 159 2.54 -0.38 20.72
CA GLY A 159 3.19 -0.27 22.03
C GLY A 159 4.61 -0.86 22.08
N ASP A 160 5.43 -0.37 23.01
CA ASP A 160 6.85 -0.73 23.26
C ASP A 160 7.08 -2.14 23.86
N ASP A 161 6.45 -3.19 23.32
CA ASP A 161 6.62 -4.56 23.85
C ASP A 161 7.65 -5.40 23.07
N SER A 162 8.61 -4.76 22.40
CA SER A 162 9.49 -5.40 21.42
C SER A 162 10.68 -6.15 22.04
N ARG A 163 10.56 -7.49 22.10
CA ARG A 163 11.72 -8.40 22.01
C ARG A 163 11.72 -9.06 20.62
N GLY A 164 12.33 -8.42 19.61
CA GLY A 164 12.46 -8.98 18.25
C GLY A 164 13.01 -7.97 17.22
N TRP A 165 13.26 -8.43 16.00
CA TRP A 165 13.68 -7.58 14.87
C TRP A 165 12.46 -6.86 14.27
N CYS A 166 12.54 -5.54 14.14
CA CYS A 166 11.51 -4.71 13.52
C CYS A 166 11.80 -4.58 12.02
N ALA A 167 10.84 -5.00 11.20
CA ALA A 167 10.84 -4.78 9.75
C ALA A 167 10.29 -3.40 9.37
#